data_AF-A0A352WAR6-F1
#
_entry.id   AF-A0A352WAR6-F1
#
_cell.length_a   1.000
_cell.length_b   1.000
_cell.length_c   1.000
_cell.angle_alpha   90.00
_cell.angle_beta   90.00
_cell.angle_gamma   90.00
#
_symmetry.space_group_name_H-M   'P 1'
#
loop_
_entity.id
_entity.type
_entity.pdbx_description
1 polymer ?
#
loop_
_entity_poly.entity_id
_entity_poly.type
_entity_poly.pdbx_seq_one_letter_code
_entity_poly.pdbx_strand_id
1 'polypeptide(L)' 'QELRWGSLDDAVQMMQAIANREGIGDVLAEGVRYAAEKFGGGSEKYAIHVKGLEWSGYEARYAPSMMLAYITCDLGG' A
#
# COMPACT_ATOMS: atom_id res chain seq x y z
N GLN A 1 -7.39 -12.40 -12.63
CA GLN A 1 -8.66 -11.74 -12.31
C GLN A 1 -8.49 -10.25 -12.59
N GLU A 2 -9.50 -9.60 -13.14
CA GLU A 2 -9.47 -8.16 -13.40
C GLU A 2 -10.01 -7.42 -12.17
N LEU A 3 -9.28 -6.40 -11.70
CA LEU A 3 -9.69 -5.53 -10.60
C LEU A 3 -9.91 -4.13 -11.15
N ARG A 4 -11.04 -3.52 -10.82
CA ARG A 4 -11.41 -2.20 -11.35
C ARG A 4 -11.43 -1.16 -10.24
N TRP A 5 -10.79 -0.03 -10.50
CA TRP A 5 -10.90 1.15 -9.64
C TRP A 5 -12.36 1.60 -9.52
N GLY A 6 -12.80 1.89 -8.30
CA GLY A 6 -14.17 2.32 -8.01
C GLY A 6 -15.20 1.20 -7.87
N SER A 7 -14.81 -0.08 -8.00
CA SER A 7 -15.71 -1.20 -7.72
C SER A 7 -15.67 -1.59 -6.24
N LEU A 8 -16.84 -1.54 -5.58
CA LEU A 8 -16.99 -2.00 -4.20
C LEU A 8 -16.79 -3.52 -4.07
N ASP A 9 -17.33 -4.29 -5.01
CA ASP A 9 -17.24 -5.75 -5.00
C ASP A 9 -15.79 -6.22 -5.12
N ASP A 10 -15.03 -5.64 -6.06
CA ASP A 10 -13.61 -5.96 -6.25
C ASP A 10 -12.79 -5.61 -4.98
N ALA A 11 -13.12 -4.50 -4.31
CA ALA A 11 -12.48 -4.10 -3.06
C ALA A 11 -12.79 -5.05 -1.89
N VAL A 12 -14.07 -5.43 -1.72
CA VAL A 12 -14.50 -6.38 -0.67
C VAL A 12 -13.87 -7.74 -0.87
N GLN A 13 -13.86 -8.23 -2.11
CA GLN A 13 -13.21 -9.49 -2.44
C GLN A 13 -11.71 -9.46 -2.15
N MET A 14 -11.03 -8.35 -2.47
CA MET A 14 -9.61 -8.22 -2.18
C MET A 14 -9.32 -8.19 -0.68
N MET A 15 -10.14 -7.50 0.10
CA MET A 15 -10.03 -7.52 1.57
C MET A 15 -10.19 -8.93 2.13
N GLN A 16 -11.13 -9.72 1.61
CA GLN A 16 -11.30 -11.13 2.02
C GLN A 16 -10.09 -11.99 1.63
N ALA A 17 -9.58 -11.83 0.41
CA ALA A 17 -8.40 -12.56 -0.06
C ALA A 17 -7.15 -12.25 0.80
N ILE A 18 -6.96 -10.98 1.18
CA ILE A 18 -5.87 -10.55 2.07
C ILE A 18 -6.06 -11.16 3.48
N ALA A 19 -7.26 -11.02 4.05
CA ALA A 19 -7.55 -11.52 5.39
C ALA A 19 -7.37 -13.04 5.51
N ASN A 20 -7.74 -13.78 4.46
CA ASN A 20 -7.63 -15.24 4.40
C ASN A 20 -6.30 -15.74 3.81
N ARG A 21 -5.41 -14.82 3.37
CA ARG A 21 -4.15 -15.14 2.67
C ARG A 21 -4.34 -16.06 1.46
N GLU A 22 -5.33 -15.76 0.63
CA GLU A 22 -5.68 -16.55 -0.56
C GLU A 22 -5.13 -15.90 -1.84
N GLY A 23 -4.43 -16.70 -2.66
CA GLY A 23 -3.92 -16.27 -3.96
C GLY A 23 -2.97 -15.06 -3.85
N ILE A 24 -3.29 -13.95 -4.54
CA ILE A 24 -2.52 -12.71 -4.44
C ILE A 24 -2.60 -12.07 -3.05
N GLY A 25 -3.64 -12.39 -2.27
CA GLY A 25 -3.86 -11.90 -0.92
C GLY A 25 -2.75 -12.27 0.05
N ASP A 26 -2.10 -13.43 -0.13
CA ASP A 26 -0.94 -13.83 0.71
C ASP A 26 0.23 -12.85 0.58
N VAL A 27 0.49 -12.34 -0.63
CA VAL A 27 1.54 -11.34 -0.87
C VAL A 27 1.14 -9.97 -0.34
N LEU A 28 -0.10 -9.57 -0.61
CA LEU A 28 -0.61 -8.26 -0.21
C LEU A 28 -0.79 -8.13 1.30
N ALA A 29 -0.94 -9.24 2.03
CA ALA A 29 -1.00 -9.27 3.49
C ALA A 29 0.31 -8.86 4.19
N GLU A 30 1.44 -8.86 3.47
CA GLU A 30 2.75 -8.46 3.99
C GLU A 30 3.05 -6.95 3.78
N GLY A 31 2.07 -6.17 3.30
CA GLY A 31 2.19 -4.73 3.10
C GLY A 31 2.78 -4.32 1.75
N VAL A 32 2.64 -3.03 1.41
CA VAL A 32 2.95 -2.52 0.06
C VAL A 32 4.43 -2.60 -0.30
N ARG A 33 5.32 -2.46 0.70
CA ARG A 33 6.77 -2.55 0.50
C ARG A 33 7.16 -3.95 0.03
N TYR A 34 6.77 -4.98 0.77
CA TYR A 34 7.07 -6.36 0.41
C TYR A 34 6.39 -6.77 -0.89
N ALA A 35 5.13 -6.38 -1.08
CA ALA A 35 4.40 -6.69 -2.30
C ALA A 35 5.08 -6.09 -3.54
N ALA A 36 5.56 -4.85 -3.48
CA ALA A 36 6.27 -4.22 -4.59
C ALA A 36 7.63 -4.87 -4.87
N GLU A 37 8.39 -5.23 -3.85
CA GLU A 37 9.64 -5.99 -3.99
C GLU A 37 9.40 -7.36 -4.66
N LYS A 38 8.31 -8.04 -4.28
CA LYS A 38 7.95 -9.37 -4.80
C LYS A 38 7.38 -9.34 -6.22
N PHE A 39 6.55 -8.35 -6.54
CA PHE A 39 5.97 -8.22 -7.88
C PHE A 39 6.96 -7.63 -8.90
N GLY A 40 7.88 -6.77 -8.46
CA GLY A 40 8.85 -6.13 -9.33
C GLY A 40 8.21 -5.26 -10.41
N GLY A 41 8.82 -5.17 -11.60
CA GLY A 41 8.19 -4.53 -12.77
C GLY A 41 7.92 -3.02 -12.63
N GLY A 42 8.59 -2.33 -11.72
CA GLY A 42 8.34 -0.91 -11.45
C GLY A 42 7.26 -0.65 -10.40
N SER A 43 6.76 -1.69 -9.72
CA SER A 43 5.74 -1.58 -8.67
C SER A 43 6.14 -0.67 -7.52
N GLU A 44 7.44 -0.46 -7.27
CA GLU A 44 7.95 0.45 -6.25
C GLU A 44 7.48 1.91 -6.45
N LYS A 45 7.17 2.31 -7.68
CA LYS A 45 6.66 3.66 -8.00
C LYS A 45 5.24 3.90 -7.49
N TYR A 46 4.52 2.82 -7.19
CA TYR A 46 3.13 2.84 -6.70
C TYR A 46 3.04 2.44 -5.22
N ALA A 47 4.14 1.98 -4.61
CA ALA A 47 4.21 1.59 -3.21
C ALA A 47 4.49 2.81 -2.32
N ILE A 48 3.42 3.49 -1.92
CA ILE A 48 3.49 4.72 -1.14
C ILE A 48 3.69 4.37 0.36
N HIS A 49 4.94 4.42 0.84
CA HIS A 49 5.29 4.07 2.23
C HIS A 49 6.54 4.82 2.73
N VAL A 50 6.69 4.94 4.06
CA VAL A 50 7.95 5.33 4.71
C VAL A 50 8.35 4.25 5.72
N LYS A 51 9.61 3.78 5.64
CA LYS A 51 10.17 2.65 6.45
C LYS A 51 9.42 1.31 6.32
N GLY A 52 8.36 1.25 5.52
CA GLY A 52 7.56 0.05 5.26
C GLY A 52 6.12 0.18 5.74
N LEU A 53 5.82 1.23 6.51
CA LEU A 53 4.45 1.58 6.89
C LEU A 53 3.79 2.40 5.78
N GLU A 54 2.55 2.07 5.44
CA GLU A 54 1.75 2.77 4.44
C GLU A 54 1.43 4.20 4.87
N TRP A 55 1.49 5.10 3.89
CA TRP A 55 1.14 6.49 4.07
C TRP A 55 -0.32 6.63 4.48
N SER A 56 -0.59 7.33 5.59
CA SER A 56 -1.96 7.65 5.99
C SER A 56 -2.68 8.59 4.99
N GLY A 57 -3.97 8.84 5.19
CA GLY A 57 -4.87 9.44 4.20
C GLY A 57 -4.67 10.91 3.83
N TYR A 58 -3.45 11.47 3.96
CA TYR A 58 -3.15 12.85 3.61
C TYR A 58 -2.16 12.95 2.45
N GLU A 59 -2.51 13.78 1.47
CA GLU A 59 -1.64 14.12 0.35
C GLU A 59 -0.65 15.22 0.80
N ALA A 60 0.67 14.96 0.82
CA ALA A 60 1.65 15.96 1.26
C ALA A 60 2.58 16.55 0.18
N ARG A 61 2.33 16.39 -1.13
CA ARG A 61 3.09 17.07 -2.20
C ARG A 61 3.08 18.59 -2.03
N TYR A 62 2.00 19.16 -1.47
CA TYR A 62 1.88 20.59 -1.19
C TYR A 62 1.88 20.95 0.31
N ALA A 63 2.25 19.99 1.18
CA ALA A 63 2.32 20.19 2.63
C ALA A 63 3.70 19.75 3.17
N PRO A 64 4.76 20.55 2.96
CA PRO A 64 6.13 20.15 3.26
C PRO A 64 6.35 19.77 4.73
N SER A 65 5.68 20.44 5.67
CA SER A 65 5.76 20.09 7.10
C SER A 65 5.18 18.71 7.38
N MET A 66 4.13 18.30 6.66
CA MET A 66 3.56 16.97 6.84
C MET A 66 4.43 15.90 6.18
N MET A 67 4.97 16.18 4.99
CA MET A 67 5.96 15.29 4.38
C MET A 67 7.16 15.07 5.30
N LEU A 68 7.65 16.13 5.95
CA LEU A 68 8.72 16.04 6.95
C LEU A 68 8.32 15.16 8.13
N ALA A 69 7.09 15.29 8.63
CA ALA A 69 6.59 14.45 9.71
C ALA A 69 6.56 12.96 9.31
N TYR A 70 6.06 12.63 8.11
CA TYR A 70 6.06 11.25 7.61
C TYR A 70 7.47 10.66 7.50
N ILE A 71 8.44 11.39 6.94
CA ILE A 71 9.81 10.86 6.75
C ILE A 71 10.61 10.76 8.06
N THR A 72 10.25 11.51 9.10
CA THR A 72 10.96 11.51 10.40
C THR A 72 10.28 10.68 11.48
N CYS A 73 9.01 10.31 11.33
CA CYS A 73 8.29 9.48 12.29
C CYS A 73 9.07 8.19 12.59
N ASP A 74 9.25 7.86 13.87
CA ASP A 74 10.09 6.75 14.30
C ASP A 74 9.65 5.41 13.68
N LEU A 75 8.34 5.20 13.59
CA LEU A 75 7.71 3.97 13.10
C LEU A 75 7.65 3.87 11.57
N GLY A 76 7.55 5.00 10.87
CA GLY A 76 7.14 5.07 9.46
C GLY A 76 6.00 6.07 9.27
N GLY A 77 5.54 6.23 8.04
CA GLY A 77 4.66 7.32 7.65
C GLY A 77 3.55 6.87 6.74
#